data_AF-A0A7C5LXG5-F1
#
_entry.id   AF-A0A7C5LXG5-F1
#
_cell.length_a   1.000
_cell.length_b   1.000
_cell.length_c   1.000
_cell.angle_alpha   90.00
_cell.angle_beta   90.00
_cell.angle_gamma   90.00
#
_symmetry.space_group_name_H-M   'P 1'
#
loop_
_entity.id
_entity.type
_entity.pdbx_description
1 polymer ?
#
loop_
_entity_poly.entity_id
_entity_poly.type
_entity_poly.pdbx_seq_one_letter_code
_entity_poly.pdbx_strand_id
1 'polypeptide(L)'
;NGSYPSFFIAGLFFVLLNILDAADGELARYTGKTSDFGDYLDRVAHYATNSAAVLGVGIGLFFLTGQVAVLYVMVVLEISIVLDDAMRDLLMACGLDRRQDAAESRKEVKQRSRLHVPRGLAGIGRALFSGVAFFHILPLAALAGWGLGEPRVLLWYYELFALVTFLKAALRVRGILGNYA
;
A
#
# COMPACT_ATOMS: atom_id res chain seq x y z
N ASN A 1 17.82 -7.63 -14.39
CA ASN A 1 17.05 -8.36 -15.41
C ASN A 1 15.61 -8.46 -14.96
N GLY A 2 14.66 -7.87 -15.70
CA GLY A 2 13.23 -8.06 -15.43
C GLY A 2 12.76 -9.40 -15.99
N SER A 3 12.43 -10.36 -15.12
CA SER A 3 11.92 -11.68 -15.51
C SER A 3 10.85 -12.16 -14.54
N TYR A 4 9.90 -12.99 -14.99
CA TYR A 4 8.84 -13.50 -14.10
C TYR A 4 9.35 -14.15 -12.81
N PRO A 5 10.42 -14.99 -12.82
CA PRO A 5 10.99 -15.53 -11.58
C PRO A 5 11.51 -14.44 -10.64
N SER A 6 12.12 -13.37 -11.16
CA SER A 6 12.61 -12.26 -10.34
C SER A 6 11.48 -11.52 -9.62
N PHE A 7 10.35 -11.29 -10.28
CA PHE A 7 9.16 -10.68 -9.65
C PHE A 7 8.54 -11.58 -8.58
N PHE A 8 8.48 -12.88 -8.83
CA PHE A 8 8.01 -13.85 -7.86
C PHE A 8 8.87 -13.86 -6.59
N ILE A 9 10.20 -13.97 -6.77
CA ILE A 9 11.17 -13.96 -5.67
C ILE A 9 11.11 -12.63 -4.91
N ALA A 10 11.06 -11.50 -5.62
CA ALA A 10 10.95 -10.19 -4.99
C ALA A 10 9.69 -10.05 -4.14
N GLY A 11 8.53 -10.47 -4.67
CA GLY A 11 7.28 -10.45 -3.91
C GLY A 11 7.32 -11.38 -2.68
N LEU A 12 7.94 -12.57 -2.78
CA LEU A 12 8.11 -13.47 -1.64
C LEU A 12 9.00 -12.83 -0.55
N PHE A 13 10.14 -12.25 -0.92
CA PHE A 13 11.00 -11.54 0.04
C PHE A 13 10.30 -10.34 0.67
N PHE A 14 9.47 -9.63 -0.08
CA PHE A 14 8.71 -8.50 0.47
C PHE A 14 7.63 -8.95 1.46
N VAL A 15 6.95 -10.07 1.19
CA VAL A 15 6.04 -10.68 2.17
C VAL A 15 6.78 -11.08 3.44
N LEU A 16 7.96 -11.69 3.32
CA LEU A 16 8.80 -12.02 4.47
C LEU A 16 9.24 -10.77 5.24
N LEU A 17 9.62 -9.70 4.53
CA LEU A 17 9.96 -8.41 5.14
C LEU A 17 8.81 -7.88 5.99
N ASN A 18 7.58 -7.85 5.47
CA ASN A 18 6.40 -7.42 6.23
C ASN A 18 6.11 -8.30 7.46
N ILE A 19 6.39 -9.61 7.39
CA ILE A 19 6.22 -10.51 8.54
C ILE A 19 7.24 -10.16 9.63
N LEU A 20 8.48 -9.88 9.24
CA LEU A 20 9.54 -9.50 10.17
C LEU A 20 9.29 -8.13 10.81
N ASP A 21 8.80 -7.17 10.03
CA ASP A 21 8.37 -5.82 10.43
C ASP A 21 7.15 -5.83 11.38
N ALA A 22 6.29 -6.85 11.28
CA ALA A 22 5.24 -7.03 12.29
C ALA A 22 5.79 -7.67 13.57
N ALA A 23 6.80 -8.53 13.45
CA ALA A 23 7.33 -9.34 14.54
C ALA A 23 8.17 -8.53 15.53
N ASP A 24 8.95 -7.55 15.08
CA ASP A 24 9.75 -6.70 15.98
C ASP A 24 8.87 -5.81 16.86
N GLY A 25 7.78 -5.25 16.33
CA GLY A 25 6.80 -4.46 17.07
C GLY A 25 6.01 -5.29 18.09
N GLU A 26 5.65 -6.54 17.76
CA GLU A 26 5.06 -7.47 18.74
C GLU A 26 6.08 -7.89 19.81
N LEU A 27 7.33 -8.16 19.41
CA LEU A 27 8.40 -8.52 20.36
C LEU A 27 8.72 -7.38 21.33
N ALA A 28 8.76 -6.14 20.85
CA ALA A 28 8.97 -4.96 21.68
C ALA A 28 7.86 -4.79 22.73
N ARG A 29 6.59 -4.98 22.33
CA ARG A 29 5.43 -4.95 23.23
C ARG A 29 5.46 -6.08 24.24
N TYR A 30 5.74 -7.30 23.80
CA TYR A 30 5.83 -8.47 24.67
C TYR A 30 6.96 -8.35 25.71
N THR A 31 8.09 -7.76 25.33
CA THR A 31 9.26 -7.60 26.21
C THR A 31 9.25 -6.29 27.02
N GLY A 32 8.26 -5.42 26.83
CA GLY A 32 8.18 -4.11 27.48
C GLY A 32 9.29 -3.14 27.05
N LYS A 33 9.84 -3.31 25.84
CA LYS A 33 10.96 -2.52 25.30
C LYS A 33 10.54 -1.55 24.17
N THR A 34 9.30 -1.07 24.20
CA THR A 34 8.83 -0.04 23.25
C THR A 34 9.52 1.29 23.51
N SER A 35 9.88 2.03 22.46
CA SER A 35 10.51 3.35 22.58
C SER A 35 10.16 4.26 21.41
N ASP A 36 10.16 5.58 21.64
CA ASP A 36 9.87 6.58 20.60
C ASP A 36 10.90 6.53 19.46
N PHE A 37 12.17 6.25 19.77
CA PHE A 37 13.19 6.04 18.76
C PHE A 37 12.93 4.78 17.91
N GLY A 38 12.41 3.72 18.52
CA GLY A 38 11.98 2.52 17.81
C GLY A 38 10.84 2.81 16.83
N ASP A 39 9.80 3.52 17.27
CA ASP A 39 8.68 3.93 16.40
C ASP A 39 9.15 4.85 15.26
N TYR A 40 10.08 5.77 15.52
CA TYR A 40 10.70 6.58 14.48
C TYR A 40 11.45 5.72 13.44
N LEU A 41 12.26 4.77 13.89
CA LEU A 41 13.05 3.91 13.01
C LEU A 41 12.17 2.98 12.17
N ASP A 42 11.12 2.43 12.78
CA ASP A 42 10.08 1.62 12.11
C ASP A 42 9.46 2.38 10.92
N ARG A 43 9.01 3.62 11.16
CA ARG A 43 8.46 4.47 10.10
C ARG A 43 9.48 4.73 8.99
N VAL A 44 10.72 5.11 9.33
CA VAL A 44 11.77 5.37 8.34
C VAL A 44 12.03 4.13 7.49
N ALA A 45 12.10 2.94 8.12
CA ALA A 45 12.27 1.68 7.42
C ALA A 45 11.07 1.38 6.50
N HIS A 46 9.84 1.60 6.96
CA HIS A 46 8.62 1.44 6.16
C HIS A 46 8.61 2.34 4.91
N TYR A 47 8.97 3.63 5.03
CA TYR A 47 9.10 4.52 3.86
C TYR A 47 10.17 4.02 2.90
N ALA A 48 11.38 3.74 3.41
CA ALA A 48 12.50 3.34 2.57
C ALA A 48 12.24 2.02 1.82
N THR A 49 11.69 1.02 2.51
CA THR A 49 11.47 -0.32 1.95
C THR A 49 10.33 -0.32 0.93
N ASN A 50 9.21 0.36 1.21
CA ASN A 50 8.10 0.48 0.25
C ASN A 50 8.54 1.22 -1.01
N SER A 51 9.22 2.36 -0.87
CA SER A 51 9.71 3.15 -2.00
C SER A 51 10.68 2.34 -2.85
N ALA A 52 11.65 1.67 -2.22
CA ALA A 52 12.61 0.83 -2.93
C ALA A 52 11.93 -0.32 -3.69
N ALA A 53 10.89 -0.92 -3.10
CA ALA A 53 10.18 -2.02 -3.72
C ALA A 53 9.33 -1.57 -4.92
N VAL A 54 8.57 -0.48 -4.80
CA VAL A 54 7.79 0.08 -5.91
C VAL A 54 8.70 0.49 -7.08
N LEU A 55 9.78 1.24 -6.79
CA LEU A 55 10.72 1.66 -7.82
C LEU A 55 11.44 0.47 -8.46
N GLY A 56 11.91 -0.50 -7.66
CA GLY A 56 12.60 -1.69 -8.14
C GLY A 56 11.72 -2.53 -9.06
N VAL A 57 10.45 -2.71 -8.70
CA VAL A 57 9.45 -3.37 -9.54
C VAL A 57 9.22 -2.59 -10.84
N GLY A 58 9.09 -1.26 -10.78
CA GLY A 58 8.89 -0.43 -11.96
C GLY A 58 10.04 -0.52 -12.95
N ILE A 59 11.28 -0.47 -12.46
CA ILE A 59 12.49 -0.69 -13.25
C ILE A 59 12.50 -2.10 -13.84
N GLY A 60 12.12 -3.11 -13.05
CA GLY A 60 12.00 -4.48 -13.52
C GLY A 60 11.00 -4.61 -14.68
N LEU A 61 9.84 -3.98 -14.57
CA LEU A 61 8.79 -4.01 -15.60
C LEU A 61 9.21 -3.30 -16.87
N PHE A 62 9.92 -2.18 -16.74
CA PHE A 62 10.53 -1.50 -17.87
C PHE A 62 11.49 -2.43 -18.61
N PHE A 63 12.36 -3.16 -17.90
CA PHE A 63 13.26 -4.13 -18.52
C PHE A 63 12.54 -5.34 -19.14
N LEU A 64 11.38 -5.74 -18.60
CA LEU A 64 10.57 -6.84 -19.15
C LEU A 64 9.84 -6.43 -20.43
N THR A 65 9.35 -5.18 -20.50
CA THR A 65 8.38 -4.75 -21.52
C THR A 65 8.92 -3.73 -22.52
N GLY A 66 10.00 -3.03 -22.19
CA GLY A 66 10.55 -1.92 -22.94
C GLY A 66 9.71 -0.63 -22.90
N GLN A 67 8.60 -0.61 -22.15
CA GLN A 67 7.64 0.49 -22.18
C GLN A 67 7.99 1.57 -21.14
N VAL A 68 8.40 2.74 -21.60
CA VAL A 68 8.71 3.90 -20.73
C VAL A 68 7.47 4.37 -19.94
N ALA A 69 6.27 4.17 -20.49
CA ALA A 69 5.00 4.50 -19.83
C ALA A 69 4.87 3.88 -18.42
N VAL A 70 5.42 2.67 -18.23
CA VAL A 70 5.45 1.98 -16.93
C VAL A 70 6.15 2.84 -15.88
N LEU A 71 7.28 3.47 -16.22
CA LEU A 71 8.02 4.30 -15.26
C LEU A 71 7.20 5.50 -14.79
N TYR A 72 6.46 6.16 -15.70
CA TYR A 72 5.57 7.26 -15.33
C TYR A 72 4.44 6.81 -14.40
N VAL A 73 3.80 5.67 -14.70
CA VAL A 73 2.76 5.08 -13.85
C VAL A 73 3.31 4.77 -12.46
N MET A 74 4.52 4.22 -12.38
CA MET A 74 5.14 3.84 -11.11
C MET A 74 5.57 5.05 -10.28
N VAL A 75 5.98 6.15 -10.91
CA VAL A 75 6.23 7.43 -10.21
C VAL A 75 4.92 7.99 -9.63
N VAL A 76 3.82 7.98 -10.39
CA VAL A 76 2.51 8.43 -9.88
C VAL A 76 2.04 7.55 -8.72
N LEU A 77 2.21 6.23 -8.85
CA LEU A 77 1.91 5.28 -7.78
C LEU A 77 2.74 5.58 -6.53
N GLU A 78 4.05 5.75 -6.68
CA GLU A 78 4.97 6.02 -5.57
C GLU A 78 4.63 7.31 -4.83
N ILE A 79 4.41 8.40 -5.56
CA ILE A 79 3.96 9.67 -4.98
C ILE A 79 2.65 9.48 -4.21
N SER A 80 1.72 8.68 -4.77
CA SER A 80 0.43 8.42 -4.13
C SER A 80 0.59 7.62 -2.83
N ILE A 81 1.48 6.63 -2.79
CA ILE A 81 1.77 5.83 -1.59
C ILE A 81 2.40 6.71 -0.52
N VAL A 82 3.49 7.40 -0.85
CA VAL A 82 4.22 8.26 0.10
C VAL A 82 3.32 9.35 0.64
N LEU A 83 2.50 9.98 -0.20
CA LEU A 83 1.54 11.00 0.24
C LEU A 83 0.48 10.38 1.17
N ASP A 84 -0.05 9.20 0.85
CA ASP A 84 -1.05 8.52 1.69
C ASP A 84 -0.49 8.22 3.09
N ASP A 85 0.72 7.67 3.17
CA ASP A 85 1.39 7.29 4.42
C ASP A 85 1.82 8.52 5.21
N ALA A 86 2.44 9.52 4.57
CA ALA A 86 2.85 10.77 5.21
C ALA A 86 1.66 11.52 5.81
N MET A 87 0.51 11.56 5.12
CA MET A 87 -0.71 12.16 5.66
C MET A 87 -1.20 11.43 6.92
N ARG A 88 -1.11 10.09 6.99
CA ARG A 88 -1.50 9.34 8.20
C ARG A 88 -0.59 9.67 9.35
N ASP A 89 0.70 9.67 9.11
CA ASP A 89 1.71 9.86 10.14
C ASP A 89 1.67 11.29 10.69
N LEU A 90 1.50 12.29 9.82
CA LEU A 90 1.34 13.68 10.22
C LEU A 90 0.02 13.91 10.98
N LEU A 91 -1.08 13.26 10.59
CA LEU A 91 -2.33 13.34 11.37
C LEU A 91 -2.13 12.77 12.78
N MET A 92 -1.42 11.65 12.93
CA MET A 92 -1.12 11.07 14.23
C MET A 92 -0.18 11.96 15.04
N ALA A 93 0.90 12.46 14.43
CA ALA A 93 1.89 13.33 15.09
C ALA A 93 1.29 14.68 15.54
N CYS A 94 0.35 15.24 14.78
CA CYS A 94 -0.36 16.45 15.17
C CYS A 94 -1.52 16.20 16.15
N GLY A 95 -1.79 14.95 16.55
CA GLY A 95 -2.94 14.60 17.39
C GLY A 95 -4.30 14.83 16.71
N LEU A 96 -4.33 14.88 15.37
CA LEU A 96 -5.52 15.11 14.56
C LEU A 96 -6.19 13.80 14.11
N ASP A 97 -5.64 12.64 14.47
CA ASP A 97 -6.31 11.36 14.20
C ASP A 97 -7.47 11.13 15.18
N ARG A 98 -8.59 11.82 14.94
CA ARG A 98 -9.89 11.61 15.62
C ARG A 98 -10.45 10.20 15.43
N ARG A 99 -9.74 9.20 14.90
CA ARG A 99 -10.29 7.83 14.81
C ARG A 99 -10.64 7.23 16.17
N GLN A 100 -10.02 7.69 17.25
CA GLN A 100 -10.44 7.35 18.62
C GLN A 100 -11.69 8.14 19.05
N ASP A 101 -11.78 9.45 18.80
CA ASP A 101 -12.95 10.28 19.19
C ASP A 101 -14.20 10.08 18.30
N ALA A 102 -13.98 9.76 17.02
CA ALA A 102 -15.03 9.56 16.00
C ALA A 102 -15.55 8.12 15.94
N ALA A 103 -15.11 7.22 16.83
CA ALA A 103 -15.77 5.93 17.01
C ALA A 103 -17.25 6.14 17.43
N GLU A 104 -17.55 7.24 18.11
CA GLU A 104 -18.91 7.70 18.42
C GLU A 104 -19.62 8.32 17.19
N SER A 105 -18.95 9.15 16.38
CA SER A 105 -19.59 9.84 15.23
C SER A 105 -19.69 9.00 13.94
N ARG A 106 -18.86 7.96 13.77
CA ARG A 106 -18.92 7.04 12.61
C ARG A 106 -20.22 6.24 12.54
N LYS A 107 -20.92 6.04 13.66
CA LYS A 107 -22.25 5.40 13.64
C LYS A 107 -23.27 6.27 12.89
N GLU A 108 -23.21 7.59 13.05
CA GLU A 108 -24.15 8.53 12.46
C GLU A 108 -23.87 8.82 10.97
N VAL A 109 -22.59 8.95 10.59
CA VAL A 109 -22.22 9.17 9.17
C VAL A 109 -22.48 7.94 8.31
N LYS A 110 -22.24 6.74 8.85
CA LYS A 110 -22.50 5.45 8.18
C LYS A 110 -24.00 5.18 7.97
N GLN A 111 -24.87 5.87 8.72
CA GLN A 111 -26.32 5.82 8.55
C GLN A 111 -26.81 6.68 7.38
N ARG A 112 -26.10 7.77 7.03
CA ARG A 112 -26.47 8.70 5.95
C ARG A 112 -25.93 8.33 4.56
N SER A 113 -24.80 7.62 4.45
CA SER A 113 -24.14 7.38 3.14
C SER A 113 -24.33 5.97 2.57
N ARG A 114 -25.51 5.35 2.75
CA ARG A 114 -25.77 3.98 2.26
C ARG A 114 -25.84 3.89 0.73
N LEU A 115 -24.68 3.81 0.09
CA LEU A 115 -24.49 2.84 -0.99
C LEU A 115 -24.31 1.48 -0.29
N HIS A 116 -25.28 0.57 -0.47
CA HIS A 116 -25.26 -0.78 0.08
C HIS A 116 -24.17 -1.61 -0.61
N VAL A 117 -22.91 -1.36 -0.29
CA VAL A 117 -21.82 -2.28 -0.62
C VAL A 117 -21.87 -3.41 0.41
N PRO A 118 -22.16 -4.66 0.01
CA PRO A 118 -22.18 -5.78 0.95
C PRO A 118 -20.82 -5.89 1.62
N ARG A 119 -20.82 -6.13 2.94
CA ARG A 119 -19.61 -6.15 3.78
C ARG A 119 -18.50 -7.06 3.23
N GLY A 120 -18.87 -8.13 2.53
CA GLY A 120 -17.96 -9.03 1.82
C GLY A 120 -17.19 -8.34 0.69
N LEU A 121 -17.87 -7.62 -0.23
CA LEU A 121 -17.22 -6.89 -1.32
C LEU A 121 -16.29 -5.78 -0.81
N ALA A 122 -16.71 -5.08 0.26
CA ALA A 122 -15.88 -4.07 0.92
C ALA A 122 -14.67 -4.68 1.68
N GLY A 123 -14.74 -5.95 2.06
CA GLY A 123 -13.63 -6.71 2.64
C GLY A 123 -12.64 -7.16 1.56
N ILE A 124 -13.14 -7.71 0.45
CA ILE A 124 -12.35 -8.13 -0.71
C ILE A 124 -11.60 -6.94 -1.31
N GLY A 125 -12.27 -5.80 -1.52
CA GLY A 125 -11.60 -4.59 -2.02
C GLY A 125 -10.47 -4.11 -1.10
N ARG A 126 -10.64 -4.22 0.22
CA ARG A 126 -9.57 -3.91 1.18
C ARG A 126 -8.42 -4.93 1.13
N ALA A 127 -8.75 -6.21 0.96
CA ALA A 127 -7.76 -7.27 0.84
C ALA A 127 -6.97 -7.22 -0.48
N LEU A 128 -7.56 -6.68 -1.55
CA LEU A 128 -6.92 -6.57 -2.86
C LEU A 128 -6.18 -5.24 -3.09
N PHE A 129 -6.60 -4.16 -2.42
CA PHE A 129 -6.06 -2.82 -2.64
C PHE A 129 -5.51 -2.15 -1.37
N SER A 130 -5.15 -2.93 -0.35
CA SER A 130 -4.31 -2.40 0.74
C SER A 130 -2.86 -2.28 0.27
N GLY A 131 -2.07 -1.43 0.93
CA GLY A 131 -0.62 -1.33 0.62
C GLY A 131 0.08 -2.68 0.76
N VAL A 132 -0.37 -3.48 1.72
CA VAL A 132 0.08 -4.87 1.93
C VAL A 132 -0.34 -5.78 0.77
N ALA A 133 -1.57 -5.64 0.27
CA ALA A 133 -2.10 -6.46 -0.84
C ALA A 133 -1.25 -6.39 -2.10
N PHE A 134 -0.63 -5.23 -2.35
CA PHE A 134 0.22 -4.98 -3.50
C PHE A 134 1.28 -6.07 -3.69
N PHE A 135 1.94 -6.40 -2.59
CA PHE A 135 3.09 -7.29 -2.56
C PHE A 135 2.71 -8.76 -2.43
N HIS A 136 1.49 -9.07 -1.99
CA HIS A 136 0.98 -10.43 -1.92
C HIS A 136 0.43 -10.90 -3.27
N ILE A 137 -0.18 -9.99 -4.04
CA ILE A 137 -0.72 -10.30 -5.36
C ILE A 137 0.39 -10.29 -6.42
N LEU A 138 1.49 -9.56 -6.21
CA LEU A 138 2.64 -9.53 -7.11
C LEU A 138 3.18 -10.95 -7.47
N PRO A 139 3.51 -11.82 -6.50
CA PRO A 139 3.93 -13.20 -6.80
C PRO A 139 2.90 -13.97 -7.65
N LEU A 140 1.61 -13.80 -7.35
CA LEU A 140 0.53 -14.47 -8.06
C LEU A 140 0.38 -13.95 -9.50
N ALA A 141 0.46 -12.63 -9.68
CA ALA A 141 0.43 -11.99 -10.98
C ALA A 141 1.66 -12.35 -11.83
N ALA A 142 2.83 -12.48 -11.20
CA ALA A 142 4.05 -12.93 -11.85
C ALA A 142 3.95 -14.38 -12.32
N LEU A 143 3.40 -15.29 -11.50
CA LEU A 143 3.13 -16.68 -11.89
C LEU A 143 2.10 -16.77 -13.02
N ALA A 144 1.02 -15.99 -12.96
CA ALA A 144 0.00 -15.95 -14.00
C ALA A 144 0.56 -15.43 -15.33
N GLY A 145 1.34 -14.34 -15.29
CA GLY A 145 2.05 -13.81 -16.46
C GLY A 145 3.04 -14.81 -17.05
N TRP A 146 3.74 -15.57 -16.20
CA TRP A 146 4.65 -16.62 -16.65
C TRP A 146 3.90 -17.76 -17.37
N GLY A 147 2.81 -18.27 -16.78
CA GLY A 147 2.01 -19.35 -17.36
C GLY A 147 1.31 -18.97 -18.66
N LEU A 148 0.92 -17.70 -18.81
CA LEU A 148 0.29 -17.17 -20.01
C LEU A 148 1.28 -16.68 -21.07
N GLY A 149 2.56 -16.53 -20.72
CA GLY A 149 3.61 -16.02 -21.62
C GLY A 149 3.50 -14.53 -21.95
N GLU A 150 2.57 -13.80 -21.33
CA GLU A 150 2.20 -12.43 -21.70
C GLU A 150 2.37 -11.47 -20.50
N PRO A 151 3.14 -10.36 -20.65
CA PRO A 151 3.36 -9.42 -19.55
C PRO A 151 2.12 -8.56 -19.26
N ARG A 152 1.09 -8.62 -20.12
CA ARG A 152 -0.13 -7.83 -20.01
C ARG A 152 -0.80 -7.99 -18.66
N VAL A 153 -0.89 -9.21 -18.14
CA VAL A 153 -1.52 -9.47 -16.83
C VAL A 153 -0.85 -8.68 -15.72
N LEU A 154 0.49 -8.64 -15.75
CA LEU A 154 1.29 -7.92 -14.79
C LEU A 154 1.08 -6.41 -14.96
N LEU A 155 1.12 -5.89 -16.20
CA LEU A 155 0.86 -4.47 -16.49
C LEU A 155 -0.53 -4.01 -16.04
N TRP A 156 -1.59 -4.75 -16.39
CA TRP A 156 -2.98 -4.44 -15.99
C TRP A 156 -3.11 -4.35 -14.47
N TYR A 157 -2.46 -5.26 -13.76
CA TYR A 157 -2.45 -5.24 -12.30
C TYR A 157 -1.81 -3.95 -11.75
N TYR A 158 -0.65 -3.54 -12.28
CA TYR A 158 0.03 -2.33 -11.83
C TYR A 158 -0.74 -1.05 -12.14
N GLU A 159 -1.29 -0.94 -13.35
CA GLU A 159 -2.11 0.23 -13.75
C GLU A 159 -3.37 0.36 -12.89
N LEU A 160 -4.06 -0.76 -12.65
CA LEU A 160 -5.22 -0.79 -11.78
C LEU A 160 -4.85 -0.43 -10.33
N PHE A 161 -3.75 -0.97 -9.82
CA PHE A 161 -3.28 -0.68 -8.47
C PHE A 161 -2.87 0.79 -8.31
N ALA A 162 -2.17 1.36 -9.30
CA ALA A 162 -1.84 2.78 -9.36
C ALA A 162 -3.08 3.65 -9.32
N LEU A 163 -4.09 3.35 -10.16
CA LEU A 163 -5.35 4.07 -10.18
C LEU A 163 -6.06 4.02 -8.82
N VAL A 164 -6.20 2.84 -8.22
CA VAL A 164 -6.90 2.70 -6.93
C VAL A 164 -6.15 3.43 -5.81
N THR A 165 -4.82 3.35 -5.80
CA THR A 165 -3.99 4.02 -4.79
C THR A 165 -4.04 5.54 -4.93
N PHE A 166 -3.98 6.05 -6.16
CA PHE A 166 -4.17 7.47 -6.44
C PHE A 166 -5.54 7.97 -5.97
N LEU A 167 -6.62 7.25 -6.31
CA LEU A 167 -7.97 7.60 -5.87
C LEU A 167 -8.09 7.58 -4.34
N LYS A 168 -7.50 6.59 -3.68
CA LYS A 168 -7.47 6.50 -2.22
C LYS A 168 -6.75 7.70 -1.58
N ALA A 169 -5.59 8.10 -2.12
CA ALA A 169 -4.86 9.26 -1.65
C ALA A 169 -5.67 10.56 -1.86
N ALA A 170 -6.25 10.75 -3.05
CA ALA A 170 -7.09 11.91 -3.36
C ALA A 170 -8.34 12.01 -2.45
N LEU A 171 -9.01 10.88 -2.19
CA LEU A 171 -10.13 10.82 -1.26
C LEU A 171 -9.71 11.16 0.17
N ARG A 172 -8.50 10.78 0.59
CA ARG A 172 -7.95 11.17 1.90
C ARG A 172 -7.71 12.67 1.98
N VAL A 173 -7.06 13.27 0.98
CA VAL A 173 -6.83 14.72 0.92
C VAL A 173 -8.16 15.46 1.05
N ARG A 174 -9.16 15.09 0.24
CA ARG A 174 -10.49 15.68 0.31
C ARG A 174 -11.14 15.49 1.69
N GLY A 175 -10.99 14.32 2.29
CA GLY A 175 -11.49 14.02 3.63
C GLY A 175 -10.83 14.86 4.73
N ILE A 176 -9.53 15.14 4.63
CA ILE A 176 -8.81 16.01 5.57
C ILE A 176 -9.27 17.45 5.39
N LEU A 177 -9.27 17.96 4.16
CA LEU A 177 -9.72 19.32 3.87
C LEU A 177 -11.16 19.57 4.34
N GLY A 178 -12.09 18.63 4.10
CA GLY A 178 -13.47 18.78 4.54
C GLY A 178 -13.69 18.74 6.06
N ASN A 179 -12.72 18.27 6.84
CA ASN A 179 -12.82 18.19 8.31
C ASN A 179 -12.06 19.33 9.03
N TYR A 180 -11.17 20.02 8.33
CA TYR A 180 -10.21 20.98 8.91
C TYR A 180 -10.10 22.32 8.16
N ALA A 181 -10.79 22.50 7.03
CA ALA A 181 -11.02 23.80 6.40
C ALA A 181 -12.31 24.43 6.90
#